data_AF-A0A6M1SSL5-F1
#
_entry.id   AF-A0A6M1SSL5-F1
#
_cell.length_a   1.000
_cell.length_b   1.000
_cell.length_c   1.000
_cell.angle_alpha   90.00
_cell.angle_beta   90.00
_cell.angle_gamma   90.00
#
_symmetry.space_group_name_H-M   'P 1'
#
loop_
_entity.id
_entity.type
_entity.pdbx_description
1 polymer ?
#
loop_
_entity_poly.entity_id
_entity_poly.type
_entity_poly.pdbx_seq_one_letter_code
_entity_poly.pdbx_strand_id
1 'polypeptide(L)' 'MQKNTAVAEQIRQTAYFLWEQDGRPEGRAVEYWLRAKAMHQRRIAFDRWLAEGTPPDRWEENWREAGRTLDES' A
#
# COMPACT_ATOMS: atom_id res chain seq x y z
N MET A 1 18.87 11.99 -5.31
CA MET A 1 18.25 10.72 -5.78
C MET A 1 18.46 9.55 -4.79
N GLN A 2 18.32 9.74 -3.46
CA GLN A 2 18.59 8.68 -2.47
C GLN A 2 17.37 7.85 -2.04
N LYS A 3 16.14 8.35 -2.26
CA LYS A 3 14.91 7.67 -1.78
C LYS A 3 14.66 6.31 -2.46
N ASN A 4 15.03 6.19 -3.74
CA ASN A 4 14.83 4.95 -4.49
C ASN A 4 15.73 3.82 -3.97
N THR A 5 16.92 4.16 -3.49
CA THR A 5 17.91 3.21 -2.97
C THR A 5 17.54 2.72 -1.56
N ALA A 6 17.00 3.59 -0.71
CA ALA A 6 16.55 3.19 0.63
C ALA A 6 15.36 2.22 0.59
N VAL A 7 14.37 2.46 -0.28
CA VAL A 7 13.22 1.55 -0.45
C VAL A 7 13.68 0.21 -1.04
N ALA A 8 14.59 0.22 -2.00
CA ALA A 8 15.18 -1.01 -2.53
C ALA A 8 15.88 -1.84 -1.45
N GLU A 9 16.61 -1.19 -0.52
CA GLU A 9 17.26 -1.90 0.58
C GLU A 9 16.26 -2.51 1.57
N GLN A 10 15.21 -1.77 1.91
CA GLN A 10 14.14 -2.26 2.78
C GLN A 10 13.42 -3.48 2.16
N ILE A 11 13.18 -3.45 0.84
CA ILE A 11 12.61 -4.59 0.11
C ILE A 11 13.55 -5.80 0.19
N ARG A 12 14.87 -5.61 -0.01
CA ARG A 12 15.86 -6.70 0.08
C ARG A 12 15.89 -7.33 1.48
N GLN A 13 15.95 -6.50 2.52
CA GLN A 13 15.95 -6.98 3.92
C GLN A 13 14.67 -7.74 4.25
N THR A 14 13.50 -7.23 3.83
CA THR A 14 12.21 -7.89 4.05
C THR A 14 12.14 -9.22 3.29
N ALA A 15 12.61 -9.27 2.04
CA ALA A 15 12.65 -10.48 1.25
C ALA A 15 13.55 -11.55 1.88
N TYR A 16 14.75 -11.15 2.32
CA TYR A 16 15.68 -12.03 3.00
C TYR A 16 15.10 -12.60 4.29
N PHE A 17 14.47 -11.74 5.12
CA PHE A 17 13.82 -12.17 6.35
C PHE A 17 12.71 -13.19 6.10
N LEU A 18 11.82 -12.93 5.13
CA LEU A 18 10.74 -13.86 4.79
C LEU A 18 11.27 -15.19 4.25
N TRP A 19 12.33 -15.15 3.43
CA TRP A 19 12.97 -16.34 2.89
C TRP A 19 13.69 -17.16 3.97
N GLU A 20 14.35 -16.50 4.92
CA GLU A 20 15.02 -17.14 6.04
C GLU A 20 14.03 -17.79 7.00
N GLN A 21 12.91 -17.12 7.31
CA GLN A 21 11.84 -17.67 8.14
C GLN A 21 11.21 -18.93 7.57
N ASP A 22 11.15 -19.05 6.24
CA ASP A 22 10.59 -20.21 5.55
C ASP A 22 11.60 -21.36 5.36
N GLY A 23 12.79 -21.24 5.97
CA GLY A 23 13.83 -22.28 5.93
C GLY A 23 14.76 -22.21 4.72
N ARG A 24 14.86 -21.03 4.08
CA ARG A 24 15.73 -20.77 2.93
C ARG A 24 15.49 -21.71 1.73
N PRO A 25 14.25 -21.84 1.23
CA PRO A 25 13.97 -22.69 0.07
C PRO A 25 14.75 -22.22 -1.17
N GLU A 26 15.52 -23.13 -1.76
CA GLU A 26 16.25 -22.87 -3.00
C GLU A 26 15.30 -22.60 -4.17
N GLY A 27 15.72 -21.74 -5.10
CA GLY A 27 14.96 -21.38 -6.29
C GLY A 27 13.78 -20.42 -6.06
N ARG A 28 13.34 -20.20 -4.81
CA ARG A 28 12.18 -19.34 -4.49
C ARG A 28 12.52 -17.90 -4.09
N ALA A 29 13.80 -17.55 -4.00
CA ALA A 29 14.24 -16.22 -3.55
C ALA A 29 13.56 -15.05 -4.29
N VAL A 30 13.29 -15.21 -5.59
CA VAL A 30 12.60 -14.22 -6.42
C VAL A 30 11.14 -14.00 -5.97
N GLU A 31 10.44 -15.07 -5.56
CA GLU A 31 9.06 -14.99 -5.08
C GLU A 31 8.98 -14.17 -3.78
N TYR A 32 9.91 -14.38 -2.84
CA TYR A 32 9.99 -13.57 -1.62
C TYR A 32 10.35 -12.11 -1.91
N TRP A 33 11.21 -11.86 -2.90
CA TRP A 33 11.51 -10.50 -3.32
C TRP A 33 10.30 -9.77 -3.91
N LEU A 34 9.52 -10.45 -4.76
CA LEU A 34 8.28 -9.90 -5.32
C LEU A 34 7.24 -9.64 -4.22
N ARG A 35 7.11 -10.56 -3.25
CA ARG A 35 6.23 -10.41 -2.10
C ARG A 35 6.61 -9.21 -1.23
N ALA A 36 7.89 -9.08 -0.90
CA ALA A 36 8.41 -7.94 -0.16
C ALA A 36 8.16 -6.62 -0.91
N LYS A 37 8.44 -6.58 -2.21
CA LYS A 37 8.18 -5.40 -3.05
C LYS A 37 6.71 -4.99 -3.01
N ALA A 38 5.78 -5.95 -3.15
CA ALA A 38 4.35 -5.68 -3.08
C ALA A 38 3.91 -5.12 -1.71
N MET A 39 4.48 -5.64 -0.61
CA MET A 39 4.21 -5.12 0.74
C MET A 39 4.64 -3.65 0.89
N HIS A 40 5.84 -3.30 0.42
CA HIS A 40 6.34 -1.93 0.45
C HIS A 40 5.54 -0.99 -0.46
N GLN A 41 5.15 -1.44 -1.65
CA GLN A 41 4.30 -0.66 -2.56
C GLN A 41 2.95 -0.34 -1.92
N ARG A 42 2.30 -1.32 -1.29
CA ARG A 42 1.03 -1.11 -0.58
C ARG A 42 1.18 -0.14 0.59
N ARG A 43 2.26 -0.29 1.38
CA ARG A 43 2.58 0.62 2.49
C ARG A 43 2.71 2.05 1.99
N ILE A 44 3.55 2.30 0.98
CA ILE A 44 3.77 3.64 0.41
C ILE A 44 2.47 4.22 -0.15
N ALA A 45 1.67 3.43 -0.86
CA ALA A 45 0.38 3.88 -1.39
C ALA A 45 -0.59 4.25 -0.27
N PHE A 46 -0.61 3.49 0.81
CA PHE A 46 -1.47 3.74 1.97
C PHE A 46 -1.00 4.95 2.79
N ASP A 47 0.30 5.08 3.06
CA ASP A 47 0.89 6.24 3.73
C ASP A 47 0.62 7.52 2.93
N ARG A 48 0.71 7.44 1.60
CA ARG A 48 0.34 8.54 0.70
C ARG A 48 -1.15 8.87 0.83
N TRP A 49 -2.03 7.87 0.79
CA TRP A 49 -3.46 8.06 0.96
C TRP A 49 -3.83 8.69 2.32
N LEU A 50 -3.13 8.31 3.40
CA LEU A 50 -3.27 8.93 4.72
C LEU A 50 -2.75 10.38 4.74
N ALA A 51 -1.60 10.63 4.12
CA ALA A 51 -0.97 11.96 4.08
C ALA A 51 -1.76 12.97 3.23
N GLU A 52 -2.48 12.50 2.20
CA GLU A 52 -3.44 13.30 1.43
C GLU A 52 -4.71 13.63 2.24
N GLY A 53 -4.78 13.21 3.51
CA GLY A 53 -5.84 13.57 4.45
C GLY A 53 -7.13 12.85 4.10
N THR A 54 -7.11 11.51 4.10
CA THR A 54 -8.27 10.60 4.08
C THR A 54 -9.57 11.29 3.66
N PRO A 55 -9.80 11.70 2.39
CA PRO A 55 -10.74 12.76 2.05
C PRO A 55 -12.11 12.51 2.70
N PRO A 56 -12.40 13.14 3.86
CA PRO A 56 -13.67 12.97 4.54
C PRO A 56 -14.72 13.89 3.89
N ASP A 57 -14.25 14.84 3.08
CA ASP A 57 -15.08 15.87 2.50
C ASP A 57 -16.03 15.35 1.41
N ARG A 58 -15.88 14.10 0.96
CA ARG A 58 -16.76 13.49 -0.05
C ARG A 58 -17.85 12.59 0.49
N TRP A 59 -17.83 12.19 1.77
CA TRP A 59 -18.92 11.37 2.30
C TRP A 59 -20.12 12.23 2.71
N GLU A 60 -19.95 13.38 3.36
CA GLU A 60 -21.07 14.30 3.64
C GLU A 60 -21.69 14.89 2.36
N GLU A 61 -20.88 15.21 1.35
CA GLU A 61 -21.36 15.70 0.06
C GLU A 61 -22.18 14.63 -0.69
N ASN A 62 -21.72 13.38 -0.67
CA ASN A 62 -22.42 12.24 -1.25
C ASN A 62 -23.77 11.95 -0.56
N TRP A 63 -23.88 12.15 0.76
CA TRP A 63 -25.15 11.97 1.48
C TRP A 63 -26.10 13.18 1.35
N ARG A 64 -25.58 14.40 1.21
CA ARG A 64 -26.40 15.61 0.97
C ARG A 64 -26.99 15.67 -0.44
N GLU A 65 -26.26 15.17 -1.44
CA GLU A 65 -26.76 15.12 -2.81
C GLU A 65 -27.83 14.04 -2.98
N ALA A 66 -27.67 12.87 -2.34
CA ALA A 66 -28.67 11.80 -2.32
C ALA A 66 -29.99 12.20 -1.63
N GLY A 67 -29.95 13.12 -0.65
CA GLY A 67 -31.15 13.67 -0.01
C GLY A 67 -31.90 14.69 -0.86
N ARG A 68 -31.25 15.36 -1.82
CA ARG A 68 -31.89 16.36 -2.70
C ARG A 68 -32.66 15.75 -3.86
N THR A 69 -32.42 14.51 -4.22
CA THR A 69 -33.08 13.85 -5.37
C THR A 69 -34.37 13.11 -5.00
N LEU A 70 -34.72 13.02 -3.71
CA LEU A 70 -35.91 12.31 -3.22
C LEU A 70 -37.09 13.23 -2.85
N ASP A 71 -36.94 14.55 -2.97
CA ASP A 71 -37.99 15.56 -2.73
C ASP A 71 -38.28 16.38 -4.00
N GLU A 72 -38.25 15.74 -5.17
CA GLU A 72 -38.88 16.26 -6.39
C GLU A 72 -39.54 15.09 -7.15
N SER A 73 -40.71 14.64 -6.70
CA SER A 73 -41.75 13.96 -7.50
C SER A 73 -43.08 13.90 -6.75
#